data_AF-M0N9Q3-F1
#
_entry.id   AF-M0N9Q3-F1
#
_cell.length_a   1.000
_cell.length_b   1.000
_cell.length_c   1.000
_cell.angle_alpha   90.00
_cell.angle_beta   90.00
_cell.angle_gamma   90.00
#
_symmetry.space_group_name_H-M   'P 1'
#
loop_
_entity.id
_entity.type
_entity.pdbx_description
1 polymer ?
#
loop_
_entity_poly.entity_id
_entity_poly.type
_entity_poly.pdbx_seq_one_letter_code
_entity_poly.pdbx_strand_id
1 'polypeptide(L)'
;MADLLFTDDTLVVPEYRYLTPLSGILRGRHEVGAAAAKRYREAGVGGLVEMAERIHRIAYADIERVRIYDGRSVGRPKVTIDVTAGPPYAYRVHAPVDVAALTDALTSLGRRRGFGVEHHGTLGFDPRTSLRRFLADR
;
A
#
# COMPACT_ATOMS: atom_id res chain seq x y z
N MET A 1 -8.24 -5.81 0.78
CA MET A 1 -7.93 -4.37 0.59
C MET A 1 -7.13 -3.93 1.80
N ALA A 2 -6.28 -2.91 1.72
CA ALA A 2 -5.54 -2.42 2.89
C ALA A 2 -5.44 -0.90 2.86
N ASP A 3 -5.33 -0.27 4.03
CA ASP A 3 -4.96 1.13 4.18
C ASP A 3 -3.52 1.23 4.70
N LEU A 4 -2.80 2.28 4.30
CA LEU A 4 -1.46 2.57 4.81
C LEU A 4 -1.56 3.81 5.70
N LEU A 5 -1.52 3.59 7.02
CA LEU A 5 -1.72 4.63 8.01
C LEU A 5 -0.36 5.00 8.63
N PHE A 6 0.23 6.07 8.14
CA PHE A 6 1.44 6.66 8.72
C PHE A 6 1.05 7.46 9.97
N THR A 7 1.15 6.83 11.14
CA THR A 7 0.78 7.44 12.44
C THR A 7 1.96 8.20 13.07
N ASP A 8 1.78 8.70 14.28
CA ASP A 8 2.85 9.41 14.97
C ASP A 8 4.03 8.52 15.38
N ASP A 9 3.92 7.20 15.44
CA ASP A 9 5.03 6.35 15.91
C ASP A 9 5.37 5.20 14.97
N THR A 10 4.39 4.75 14.18
CA THR A 10 4.51 3.53 13.38
C THR A 10 3.69 3.65 12.11
N LEU A 11 4.06 2.90 11.08
CA LEU A 11 3.15 2.57 10.01
C LEU A 11 2.20 1.45 10.49
N VAL A 12 0.89 1.69 10.39
CA VAL A 12 -0.14 0.67 10.63
C VAL A 12 -0.78 0.30 9.30
N VAL A 13 -0.81 -0.99 8.99
CA VAL A 13 -1.41 -1.53 7.77
C VAL A 13 -2.53 -2.51 8.16
N PRO A 14 -3.77 -2.03 8.33
CA PRO A 14 -4.92 -2.92 8.42
C PRO A 14 -5.23 -3.52 7.04
N GLU A 15 -5.22 -4.85 6.97
CA GLU A 15 -5.66 -5.62 5.81
C GLU A 15 -7.07 -6.18 6.07
N TYR A 16 -8.00 -5.79 5.21
CA TYR A 16 -9.38 -6.25 5.23
C TYR A 16 -9.54 -7.48 4.36
N ARG A 17 -10.28 -8.47 4.88
CA ARG A 17 -10.71 -9.65 4.15
C ARG A 17 -11.33 -9.23 2.83
N TYR A 18 -10.85 -9.80 1.74
CA TYR A 18 -11.72 -9.95 0.59
C TYR A 18 -12.77 -10.97 1.01
N LEU A 19 -14.02 -10.56 1.24
CA LEU A 19 -15.12 -11.49 1.04
C LEU A 19 -14.87 -12.08 -0.34
N THR A 20 -14.39 -13.32 -0.40
CA THR A 20 -14.14 -14.02 -1.65
C THR A 20 -15.46 -13.98 -2.41
N PRO A 21 -15.60 -13.20 -3.50
CA PRO A 21 -16.84 -13.21 -4.23
C PRO A 21 -16.77 -14.47 -5.07
N LEU A 22 -17.47 -15.52 -4.64
CA LEU A 22 -17.92 -16.54 -5.58
C LEU A 22 -18.96 -15.96 -6.57
N SER A 23 -19.18 -14.65 -6.59
CA SER A 23 -19.97 -13.94 -7.60
C SER A 23 -19.60 -12.44 -7.66
N GLY A 24 -19.18 -11.95 -8.83
CA GLY A 24 -19.23 -10.51 -9.16
C GLY A 24 -17.99 -9.66 -8.86
N ILE A 25 -16.94 -9.80 -9.66
CA ILE A 25 -15.69 -9.03 -9.62
C ILE A 25 -15.96 -7.58 -10.05
N LEU A 26 -16.25 -6.66 -9.11
CA LEU A 26 -15.94 -5.21 -9.13
C LEU A 26 -16.67 -4.44 -8.01
N ARG A 27 -17.89 -4.85 -7.61
CA ARG A 27 -18.71 -4.12 -6.62
C ARG A 27 -18.16 -4.19 -5.20
N GLY A 28 -17.81 -5.40 -4.73
CA GLY A 28 -17.37 -5.59 -3.34
C GLY A 28 -16.10 -4.82 -2.93
N ARG A 29 -15.25 -4.41 -3.88
CA ARG A 29 -14.03 -3.62 -3.57
C ARG A 29 -14.36 -2.17 -3.21
N HIS A 30 -15.28 -1.55 -3.95
CA HIS A 30 -15.71 -0.18 -3.66
C HIS A 30 -16.48 -0.12 -2.35
N GLU A 31 -17.26 -1.15 -2.03
CA GLU A 31 -17.99 -1.26 -0.77
C GLU A 31 -17.07 -1.34 0.45
N VAL A 32 -16.01 -2.16 0.39
CA VAL A 32 -15.03 -2.26 1.48
C VAL A 32 -14.30 -0.94 1.69
N GLY A 33 -13.90 -0.25 0.62
CA GLY A 33 -13.26 1.06 0.72
C GLY A 33 -14.18 2.13 1.30
N ALA A 34 -15.44 2.17 0.88
CA ALA A 34 -16.43 3.09 1.42
C ALA A 34 -16.74 2.81 2.90
N ALA A 35 -16.84 1.52 3.28
CA ALA A 35 -17.03 1.09 4.66
C ALA A 35 -15.83 1.46 5.54
N ALA A 36 -14.60 1.21 5.08
CA ALA A 36 -13.38 1.63 5.77
C ALA A 36 -13.36 3.15 5.96
N ALA A 37 -13.62 3.93 4.90
CA ALA A 37 -13.66 5.39 5.00
C ALA A 37 -14.74 5.89 5.98
N LYS A 38 -15.92 5.25 6.01
CA LYS A 38 -16.98 5.55 6.99
C LYS A 38 -16.52 5.24 8.41
N ARG A 39 -15.98 4.03 8.62
CA ARG A 39 -15.49 3.57 9.92
C ARG A 39 -14.38 4.45 10.48
N TYR A 40 -13.47 4.91 9.62
CA TYR A 40 -12.42 5.86 9.97
C TYR A 40 -13.00 7.21 10.41
N ARG A 41 -14.01 7.74 9.71
CA ARG A 41 -14.66 8.99 10.14
C ARG A 41 -15.36 8.84 11.50
N GLU A 42 -15.87 7.66 11.82
CA GLU A 42 -16.63 7.40 13.05
C GLU A 42 -15.75 7.12 14.28
N ALA A 43 -14.63 6.38 14.14
CA ALA A 43 -13.74 6.11 15.28
C ALA A 43 -12.24 6.08 14.94
N GLY A 44 -11.85 6.80 13.89
CA GLY A 44 -10.45 6.97 13.51
C GLY A 44 -9.73 5.67 13.17
N VAL A 45 -8.43 5.64 13.45
CA VAL A 45 -7.55 4.48 13.23
C VAL A 45 -8.03 3.25 13.99
N GLY A 46 -8.52 3.42 15.23
CA GLY A 46 -9.02 2.31 16.06
C GLY A 46 -10.16 1.55 15.36
N GLY A 47 -11.07 2.27 14.71
CA GLY A 47 -12.14 1.65 13.95
C GLY A 47 -11.68 0.84 12.73
N LEU A 48 -10.61 1.29 12.05
CA LEU A 48 -10.02 0.54 10.94
C LEU A 48 -9.33 -0.74 11.43
N VAL A 49 -8.63 -0.64 12.56
CA VAL A 49 -7.97 -1.79 13.21
C VAL A 49 -8.98 -2.84 13.64
N GLU A 50 -10.12 -2.45 14.19
CA GLU A 50 -11.22 -3.38 14.55
C GLU A 50 -11.83 -4.08 13.33
N MET A 51 -11.89 -3.41 12.19
CA MET A 51 -12.40 -3.99 10.94
C MET A 51 -11.39 -4.92 10.25
N ALA A 52 -10.11 -4.84 10.63
CA ALA A 52 -9.03 -5.54 9.96
C ALA A 52 -9.03 -7.03 10.29
N GLU A 53 -8.78 -7.87 9.28
CA GLU A 53 -8.53 -9.31 9.48
C GLU A 53 -7.07 -9.54 9.89
N ARG A 54 -6.17 -8.72 9.37
CA ARG A 54 -4.74 -8.73 9.72
C ARG A 54 -4.26 -7.31 9.91
N ILE A 55 -3.36 -7.10 10.86
CA ILE A 55 -2.77 -5.80 11.12
C ILE A 55 -1.27 -5.95 11.14
N HIS A 56 -0.58 -5.20 10.28
CA HIS A 56 0.86 -5.03 10.38
C HIS A 56 1.17 -3.70 11.08
N ARG A 57 2.11 -3.75 12.03
CA ARG A 57 2.67 -2.56 12.67
C ARG A 57 4.17 -2.58 12.39
N ILE A 58 4.65 -1.57 11.71
CA ILE A 58 6.04 -1.46 11.25
C ILE A 58 6.61 -0.18 11.86
N ALA A 59 7.55 -0.34 12.79
CA ALA A 59 8.24 0.80 13.38
C ALA A 59 9.00 1.54 12.27
N TYR A 60 9.09 2.87 12.37
CA TYR A 60 9.78 3.64 11.33
C TYR A 60 11.26 3.28 11.19
N ALA A 61 11.91 2.87 12.29
CA ALA A 61 13.28 2.40 12.28
C ALA A 61 13.49 1.09 11.47
N ASP A 62 12.42 0.32 11.26
CA ASP A 62 12.46 -0.93 10.49
C ASP A 62 12.14 -0.70 9.01
N ILE A 63 11.82 0.53 8.60
CA ILE A 63 11.58 0.89 7.19
C ILE A 63 12.89 1.37 6.58
N GLU A 64 13.39 0.64 5.60
CA GLU A 64 14.57 1.09 4.85
C GLU A 64 14.19 2.17 3.85
N ARG A 65 13.14 1.92 3.06
CA ARG A 65 12.65 2.86 2.06
C ARG A 65 11.19 2.60 1.68
N VAL A 66 10.54 3.66 1.22
CA VAL A 66 9.22 3.62 0.58
C VAL A 66 9.39 3.90 -0.91
N ARG A 67 8.94 2.98 -1.75
CA ARG A 67 8.96 3.13 -3.21
C ARG A 67 7.55 3.39 -3.72
N ILE A 68 7.41 4.46 -4.49
CA ILE A 68 6.15 4.86 -5.11
C ILE A 68 6.30 4.70 -6.61
N TYR A 69 5.40 3.93 -7.21
CA TYR A 69 5.32 3.68 -8.63
C TYR A 69 4.07 4.38 -9.16
N ASP A 70 4.21 5.29 -10.12
CA ASP A 70 3.07 6.01 -10.69
C ASP A 70 2.15 5.14 -11.56
N GLY A 71 2.64 3.95 -11.97
CA GLY A 71 1.89 3.05 -12.83
C GLY A 71 1.89 3.45 -14.32
N ARG A 72 2.50 4.58 -14.69
CA ARG A 72 2.36 5.23 -16.01
C ARG A 72 0.89 5.39 -16.44
N SER A 73 0.65 5.74 -17.70
CA SER A 73 -0.70 5.96 -18.28
C SER A 73 -1.62 4.74 -18.30
N VAL A 74 -1.19 3.57 -17.81
CA VAL A 74 -1.88 2.28 -18.02
C VAL A 74 -2.08 1.49 -16.72
N GLY A 75 -1.22 1.69 -15.71
CA GLY A 75 -1.28 0.98 -14.43
C GLY A 75 -1.77 1.85 -13.29
N ARG A 76 -2.30 1.21 -12.25
CA ARG A 76 -2.60 1.90 -10.99
C ARG A 76 -1.30 2.19 -10.23
N PRO A 77 -1.21 3.34 -9.53
CA PRO A 77 -0.08 3.60 -8.66
C PRO A 77 0.11 2.47 -7.64
N LYS A 78 1.36 2.22 -7.28
CA LYS A 78 1.72 1.18 -6.31
C LYS A 78 2.68 1.76 -5.28
N VAL A 79 2.43 1.46 -4.01
CA VAL A 79 3.33 1.79 -2.90
C VAL A 79 3.95 0.50 -2.39
N THR A 80 5.26 0.50 -2.21
CA THR A 80 6.01 -0.59 -1.61
C THR A 80 6.79 -0.08 -0.40
N ILE A 81 6.65 -0.76 0.73
CA ILE A 81 7.40 -0.52 1.96
C ILE A 81 8.45 -1.62 2.07
N ASP A 82 9.70 -1.25 1.88
CA ASP A 82 10.83 -2.15 2.09
C ASP A 82 11.24 -2.07 3.55
N VAL A 83 11.32 -3.23 4.19
CA VAL A 83 11.65 -3.37 5.60
C VAL A 83 13.01 -4.04 5.75
N THR A 84 13.69 -3.75 6.85
CA THR A 84 15.04 -4.27 7.17
C THR A 84 15.09 -5.78 7.26
N ALA A 85 13.99 -6.41 7.67
CA ALA A 85 13.87 -7.85 7.80
C ALA A 85 12.55 -8.35 7.23
N GLY A 86 12.64 -9.35 6.34
CA GLY A 86 11.50 -10.02 5.73
C GLY A 86 11.10 -9.47 4.37
N PRO A 87 10.00 -9.97 3.79
CA PRO A 87 9.54 -9.52 2.49
C PRO A 87 8.94 -8.11 2.56
N PRO A 88 9.00 -7.34 1.45
CA PRO A 88 8.41 -6.00 1.40
C PRO A 88 6.88 -6.05 1.35
N TYR A 89 6.25 -5.01 1.88
CA TYR A 89 4.80 -4.82 1.82
C TYR A 89 4.44 -4.01 0.57
N ALA A 90 3.70 -4.59 -0.37
CA ALA A 90 3.40 -3.93 -1.65
C ALA A 90 1.89 -3.87 -1.93
N TYR A 91 1.38 -2.65 -2.10
CA TYR A 91 -0.06 -2.40 -2.29
C TYR A 91 -0.30 -1.52 -3.52
N ARG A 92 -1.34 -1.85 -4.30
CA ARG A 92 -1.85 -0.99 -5.37
C ARG A 92 -2.85 0.01 -4.80
N VAL A 93 -2.73 1.26 -5.24
CA VAL A 93 -3.65 2.33 -4.85
C VAL A 93 -4.91 2.23 -5.71
N HIS A 94 -6.04 2.02 -5.04
CA HIS A 94 -7.34 1.83 -5.70
C HIS A 94 -8.14 3.13 -5.81
N ALA A 95 -7.89 4.09 -4.92
CA ALA A 95 -8.48 5.42 -4.97
C ALA A 95 -7.72 6.33 -5.95
N PRO A 96 -8.37 7.36 -6.52
CA PRO A 96 -7.66 8.46 -7.15
C PRO A 96 -6.65 9.06 -6.17
N VAL A 97 -5.41 9.26 -6.60
CA VAL A 97 -4.34 9.81 -5.78
C VAL A 97 -3.48 10.75 -6.61
N ASP A 98 -3.13 11.89 -6.05
CA ASP A 98 -2.07 12.74 -6.57
C ASP A 98 -0.73 12.12 -6.13
N VAL A 99 -0.05 11.46 -7.08
CA VAL A 99 1.20 10.74 -6.81
C VAL A 99 2.33 11.71 -6.44
N ALA A 100 2.34 12.92 -7.00
CA ALA A 100 3.36 13.91 -6.69
C ALA A 100 3.18 14.41 -5.25
N ALA A 101 1.96 14.82 -4.89
CA ALA A 101 1.66 15.25 -3.52
C ALA A 101 1.88 14.13 -2.49
N LEU A 102 1.52 12.89 -2.82
CA LEU A 102 1.81 11.73 -1.97
C LEU A 102 3.32 11.53 -1.78
N THR A 103 4.10 11.64 -2.86
CA THR A 103 5.56 11.52 -2.81
C THR A 103 6.16 12.58 -1.90
N ASP A 104 5.78 13.84 -2.08
CA ASP A 104 6.30 14.95 -1.27
C ASP A 104 5.96 14.80 0.22
N ALA A 105 4.72 14.40 0.52
CA ALA A 105 4.28 14.13 1.89
C ALA A 105 5.10 13.01 2.54
N LEU A 106 5.31 11.91 1.82
CA LEU A 106 6.09 10.78 2.32
C LEU A 106 7.58 11.12 2.43
N THR A 107 8.16 11.88 1.50
CA THR A 107 9.55 12.36 1.59
C THR A 107 9.73 13.26 2.81
N SER A 108 8.79 14.16 3.06
CA SER A 108 8.77 15.02 4.25
C SER A 108 8.73 14.19 5.54
N LEU A 109 7.87 13.17 5.59
CA LEU A 109 7.79 12.25 6.72
C LEU A 109 9.08 11.43 6.89
N GLY A 110 9.59 10.84 5.81
CA GLY A 110 10.80 10.02 5.80
C GLY A 110 12.02 10.78 6.33
N ARG A 111 12.17 12.06 5.97
CA ARG A 111 13.21 12.94 6.54
C ARG A 111 13.11 13.09 8.06
N ARG A 112 11.91 13.15 8.63
CA ARG A 112 11.70 13.25 10.09
C ARG A 112 11.86 11.91 10.80
N ARG A 113 11.60 10.80 10.11
CA ARG A 113 11.49 9.46 10.70
C ARG A 113 12.63 8.50 10.36
N GLY A 114 13.55 8.90 9.47
CA GLY A 114 14.77 8.15 9.17
C GLY A 114 14.66 7.11 8.05
N PHE A 115 13.69 7.22 7.14
CA PHE A 115 13.56 6.30 6.00
C PHE A 115 13.61 7.05 4.65
N GLY A 116 14.12 6.36 3.62
CA GLY A 116 14.20 6.90 2.25
C GLY A 116 12.85 6.86 1.52
N VAL A 117 12.65 7.75 0.55
CA VAL A 117 11.49 7.70 -0.37
C VAL A 117 11.98 7.81 -1.80
N GLU A 118 11.52 6.90 -2.65
CA GLU A 118 11.87 6.87 -4.07
C GLU A 118 10.60 6.89 -4.93
N HIS A 119 10.57 7.79 -5.90
CA HIS A 119 9.52 7.83 -6.92
C HIS A 119 10.02 7.22 -8.23
N HIS A 120 9.24 6.30 -8.79
CA HIS A 120 9.56 5.53 -9.97
C HIS A 120 8.46 5.71 -11.02
N GLY A 121 8.80 6.30 -12.17
CA GLY A 121 7.91 6.46 -13.32
C GLY A 121 7.66 5.15 -14.09
N THR A 122 7.35 4.06 -13.40
CA THR A 122 7.21 2.70 -13.95
C THR A 122 6.06 1.94 -13.29
N LEU A 123 5.73 0.77 -13.81
CA LEU A 123 4.61 -0.07 -13.33
C LEU A 123 4.87 -0.77 -11.98
N GLY A 124 6.06 -0.63 -11.39
CA GLY A 124 6.45 -1.37 -10.19
C GLY A 124 6.55 -2.88 -10.38
N PHE A 125 6.59 -3.32 -11.64
CA PHE A 125 6.80 -4.68 -12.10
C PHE A 125 7.49 -4.58 -13.46
N ASP A 126 8.56 -5.33 -13.66
CA ASP A 126 9.22 -5.43 -14.96
C ASP A 126 8.70 -6.67 -15.71
N PRO A 127 7.92 -6.48 -16.81
CA PRO A 127 7.38 -7.59 -17.59
C PRO A 127 8.46 -8.53 -18.12
N ARG A 128 9.66 -8.02 -18.44
CA ARG A 128 10.77 -8.83 -18.97
C ARG A 128 11.39 -9.70 -17.89
N THR A 129 11.49 -9.19 -16.68
CA THR A 129 12.00 -9.96 -15.54
C THR A 129 11.03 -11.08 -15.16
N SER A 130 9.73 -10.83 -15.24
CA SER A 130 8.71 -11.84 -14.96
C SER A 130 8.57 -12.89 -16.06
N LEU A 131 8.71 -12.48 -17.33
CA LEU A 131 8.78 -13.43 -18.45
C LEU A 131 10.04 -14.30 -18.35
N ARG A 132 11.20 -13.73 -17.98
CA ARG A 132 12.42 -14.50 -17.75
C ARG A 132 12.25 -15.52 -16.62
N ARG A 133 11.64 -15.15 -15.50
CA ARG A 133 11.35 -16.11 -14.42
C ARG A 133 10.44 -17.24 -14.89
N PHE A 134 9.36 -16.91 -15.59
CA PHE A 134 8.43 -17.91 -16.13
C PHE A 134 9.07 -18.87 -17.14
N LEU A 135 10.02 -18.39 -17.95
CA LEU A 135 10.74 -19.22 -18.93
C LEU A 135 11.91 -20.00 -18.31
N ALA A 136 12.46 -19.55 -17.18
CA ALA A 136 13.53 -20.25 -16.47
C ALA A 136 13.03 -21.40 -15.57
N ASP A 137 11.75 -21.37 -15.19
CA ASP A 137 11.06 -22.45 -14.44
C ASP A 137 10.44 -23.52 -15.36
N ARG A 138 10.92 -23.66 -16.60
CA ARG A 138 10.49 -24.65 -17.60
C ARG A 138 11.65 -25.50 -18.08
#